data_AF-A0A4S5JI77-F1
#
_entry.id   AF-A0A4S5JI77-F1
#
_cell.length_a   1.000
_cell.length_b   1.000
_cell.length_c   1.000
_cell.angle_alpha   90.00
_cell.angle_beta   90.00
_cell.angle_gamma   90.00
#
_symmetry.space_group_name_H-M   'P 1'
#
loop_
_entity.id
_entity.type
_entity.pdbx_description
1 polymer ?
#
loop_
_entity_poly.entity_id
_entity_poly.type
_entity_poly.pdbx_seq_one_letter_code
_entity_poly.pdbx_strand_id
1 'polypeptide(L)'
;MTQVILLLQLMDRKSFKTVAKIPENRSFWNQDTSEFFKKRDIRLRGKSIDGEFIARTVWPLDFAITNYQLLALNHDEDLQTLVQADDGGVELPHQSRLLWEREPGAALESAGKAVFGLMLNGAQGDDDEALAGHFAGVTGQFNGDGSYHDWLVTNFYNLDTVSEKAIIAAVTPMDNYLADLNAGQNYYRPSYMVVATLKDGQPAAEFQQSINQVMNHFYRHNFIYNHADANCAGITIDTLRALGWKVPHRGINGYIMAIGAYFYTALTEADLDAARQIYDYLTTETTRLLPAVAFDAIGEDLLRLTATESPRSLTAYEQRLAESIEAIWFVRIPQIPSSRVLGGAPIYSFSEYLETAPADRDDWSLLNWQNVIFLLHSNKQSQ
;
A
#
# COMPACT_ATOMS: atom_id res chain seq x y z
N MET A 1 -15.04 -25.64 7.00
CA MET A 1 -15.51 -24.76 5.92
C MET A 1 -14.38 -24.58 4.92
N THR A 2 -14.55 -25.01 3.67
CA THR A 2 -13.49 -24.97 2.66
C THR A 2 -13.54 -23.63 1.93
N GLN A 3 -12.43 -22.89 1.92
CA GLN A 3 -12.25 -21.72 1.06
C GLN A 3 -12.04 -22.22 -0.38
N VAL A 4 -12.77 -21.65 -1.34
CA VAL A 4 -12.77 -22.09 -2.74
C VAL A 4 -12.46 -20.91 -3.65
N ILE A 5 -11.66 -21.15 -4.69
CA ILE A 5 -11.36 -20.20 -5.75
C ILE A 5 -12.13 -20.63 -6.99
N LEU A 6 -12.84 -19.69 -7.62
CA LEU A 6 -13.60 -19.91 -8.85
C LEU A 6 -13.16 -18.88 -9.91
N LEU A 7 -12.82 -19.35 -11.10
CA LEU A 7 -12.53 -18.50 -12.26
C LEU A 7 -13.78 -18.40 -13.12
N LEU A 8 -14.18 -17.18 -13.49
CA LEU A 8 -15.31 -16.92 -14.38
C LEU A 8 -14.86 -16.07 -15.58
N GLN A 9 -15.06 -16.62 -16.77
CA GLN A 9 -14.85 -15.93 -18.04
C GLN A 9 -16.15 -15.29 -18.53
N LEU A 10 -16.05 -14.27 -19.38
CA LEU A 10 -17.16 -13.51 -19.99
C LEU A 10 -18.21 -14.43 -20.62
N MET A 11 -17.81 -15.59 -21.16
CA MET A 11 -18.71 -16.55 -21.79
C MET A 11 -19.32 -17.60 -20.84
N ASP A 12 -18.83 -17.77 -19.60
CA ASP A 12 -19.24 -18.84 -18.66
C ASP A 12 -19.61 -18.30 -17.27
N ARG A 13 -20.24 -17.12 -17.20
CA ARG A 13 -20.61 -16.52 -15.91
C ARG A 13 -21.73 -17.30 -15.22
N LYS A 14 -21.34 -18.26 -14.38
CA LYS A 14 -22.20 -18.73 -13.29
C LYS A 14 -22.53 -17.56 -12.37
N SER A 15 -23.77 -17.48 -11.90
CA SER A 15 -24.17 -16.50 -10.89
C SER A 15 -23.43 -16.78 -9.57
N PHE A 16 -23.04 -15.70 -8.89
CA PHE A 16 -22.48 -15.75 -7.53
C PHE A 16 -23.17 -14.70 -6.67
N LYS A 17 -23.12 -14.89 -5.35
CA LYS A 17 -23.52 -13.89 -4.35
C LYS A 17 -22.27 -13.24 -3.76
N THR A 18 -22.42 -12.04 -3.23
CA THR A 18 -21.35 -11.39 -2.45
C THR A 18 -21.51 -11.72 -0.97
N VAL A 19 -20.41 -11.64 -0.20
CA VAL A 19 -20.50 -11.61 1.27
C VAL A 19 -21.40 -10.45 1.72
N ALA A 20 -21.95 -10.53 2.93
CA ALA A 20 -22.69 -9.39 3.47
C ALA A 20 -21.76 -8.17 3.65
N LYS A 21 -22.32 -7.00 3.37
CA LYS A 21 -21.71 -5.72 3.73
C LYS A 21 -21.61 -5.61 5.25
N ILE A 22 -20.45 -5.21 5.77
CA ILE A 22 -20.31 -4.82 7.16
C ILE A 22 -21.11 -3.52 7.38
N PRO A 23 -22.01 -3.43 8.36
CA PRO A 23 -22.92 -2.29 8.50
C PRO A 23 -22.23 -0.92 8.51
N GLU A 24 -21.07 -0.84 9.16
CA GLU A 24 -20.26 0.37 9.32
C GLU A 24 -19.50 0.73 8.04
N ASN A 25 -19.28 -0.23 7.14
CA ASN A 25 -18.46 -0.02 5.97
C ASN A 25 -19.15 0.95 4.99
N ARG A 26 -18.46 1.99 4.54
CA ARG A 26 -19.02 2.93 3.54
C ARG A 26 -18.74 2.50 2.11
N SER A 27 -17.76 1.62 1.88
CA SER A 27 -17.47 1.04 0.57
C SER A 27 -18.07 -0.32 0.43
N PHE A 28 -18.95 -0.49 -0.55
CA PHE A 28 -19.43 -1.82 -0.90
C PHE A 28 -19.83 -1.89 -2.36
N TRP A 29 -19.98 -3.13 -2.83
CA TRP A 29 -20.47 -3.46 -4.15
C TRP A 29 -21.79 -2.74 -4.47
N ASN A 30 -21.82 -1.99 -5.57
CA ASN A 30 -23.00 -1.29 -6.08
C ASN A 30 -23.23 -1.58 -7.58
N GLN A 31 -24.07 -0.76 -8.24
CA GLN A 31 -24.33 -0.86 -9.68
C GLN A 31 -23.08 -0.56 -10.51
N ASP A 32 -22.30 0.46 -10.16
CA ASP A 32 -21.07 0.83 -10.87
C ASP A 32 -20.01 -0.28 -10.78
N THR A 33 -19.89 -0.91 -9.60
CA THR A 33 -19.05 -2.10 -9.41
C THR A 33 -19.48 -3.22 -10.35
N SER A 34 -20.80 -3.45 -10.45
CA SER A 34 -21.36 -4.47 -11.33
C SER A 34 -21.03 -4.19 -12.81
N GLU A 35 -21.15 -2.93 -13.24
CA GLU A 35 -20.85 -2.50 -14.60
C GLU A 35 -19.36 -2.57 -14.93
N PHE A 36 -18.50 -2.22 -13.96
CA PHE A 36 -17.06 -2.37 -14.05
C PHE A 36 -16.68 -3.84 -14.28
N PHE A 37 -17.16 -4.74 -13.43
CA PHE A 37 -16.82 -6.15 -13.58
C PHE A 37 -17.53 -6.82 -14.75
N LYS A 38 -18.71 -6.37 -15.20
CA LYS A 38 -19.47 -6.98 -16.31
C LYS A 38 -18.69 -7.08 -17.63
N LYS A 39 -17.73 -6.19 -17.84
CA LYS A 39 -16.96 -6.08 -19.09
C LYS A 39 -15.64 -6.84 -19.06
N ARG A 40 -15.37 -7.62 -18.00
CA ARG A 40 -14.05 -8.23 -17.73
C ARG A 40 -14.15 -9.69 -17.30
N ASP A 41 -13.09 -10.45 -17.49
CA ASP A 41 -12.96 -11.76 -16.84
C ASP A 41 -12.56 -11.55 -15.37
N ILE A 42 -13.07 -12.41 -14.49
CA ILE A 42 -12.89 -12.25 -13.04
C ILE A 42 -12.45 -13.55 -12.37
N ARG A 43 -11.64 -13.38 -11.32
CA ARG A 43 -11.34 -14.40 -10.33
C ARG A 43 -12.11 -14.11 -9.05
N LEU A 44 -12.75 -15.14 -8.52
CA LEU A 44 -13.48 -15.08 -7.28
C LEU A 44 -12.77 -15.90 -6.20
N ARG A 45 -12.65 -15.34 -5.00
CA ARG A 45 -12.25 -16.06 -3.78
C ARG A 45 -13.40 -15.99 -2.79
N GLY A 46 -13.78 -17.12 -2.20
CA GLY A 46 -14.98 -17.17 -1.38
C GLY A 46 -15.25 -18.53 -0.78
N LYS A 47 -16.52 -18.81 -0.52
CA LYS A 47 -17.01 -20.08 0.01
C LYS A 47 -18.18 -20.56 -0.83
N SER A 48 -18.30 -21.87 -1.02
CA SER A 48 -19.54 -22.46 -1.53
C SER A 48 -20.43 -22.89 -0.37
N ILE A 49 -21.68 -22.45 -0.38
CA ILE A 49 -22.70 -22.76 0.63
C ILE A 49 -23.97 -23.16 -0.14
N ASP A 50 -24.49 -24.36 0.14
CA ASP A 50 -25.75 -24.87 -0.43
C ASP A 50 -25.84 -24.80 -1.97
N GLY A 51 -24.71 -25.05 -2.66
CA GLY A 51 -24.63 -25.02 -4.13
C GLY A 51 -24.47 -23.63 -4.74
N GLU A 52 -24.46 -22.57 -3.93
CA GLU A 52 -24.16 -21.20 -4.34
C GLU A 52 -22.72 -20.83 -3.97
N PHE A 53 -22.08 -19.99 -4.78
CA PHE A 53 -20.78 -19.42 -4.46
C PHE A 53 -20.96 -18.02 -3.88
N ILE A 54 -20.40 -17.79 -2.69
CA ILE A 54 -20.39 -16.49 -2.00
C ILE A 54 -18.99 -15.91 -2.10
N ALA A 55 -18.82 -14.92 -2.97
CA ALA A 55 -17.57 -14.20 -3.19
C ALA A 55 -17.27 -13.25 -2.04
N ARG A 56 -16.06 -13.37 -1.50
CA ARG A 56 -15.43 -12.40 -0.59
C ARG A 56 -14.53 -11.43 -1.35
N THR A 57 -13.91 -11.91 -2.42
CA THR A 57 -13.00 -11.15 -3.28
C THR A 57 -13.45 -11.27 -4.71
N VAL A 58 -13.39 -10.17 -5.46
CA VAL A 58 -13.64 -10.15 -6.91
C VAL A 58 -12.48 -9.43 -7.60
N TRP A 59 -11.62 -10.19 -8.28
CA TRP A 59 -10.38 -9.71 -8.87
C TRP A 59 -10.47 -9.67 -10.41
N PRO A 60 -10.20 -8.54 -11.08
CA PRO A 60 -10.14 -8.47 -12.54
C PRO A 60 -8.93 -9.23 -13.08
N LEU A 61 -9.13 -10.11 -14.07
CA LEU A 61 -8.00 -10.85 -14.68
C LEU A 61 -7.12 -9.99 -15.58
N ASP A 62 -7.63 -8.84 -16.06
CA ASP A 62 -6.88 -7.84 -16.82
C ASP A 62 -5.97 -6.97 -15.94
N PHE A 63 -6.00 -7.13 -14.62
CA PHE A 63 -5.02 -6.55 -13.70
C PHE A 63 -3.77 -7.44 -13.70
N ALA A 64 -2.98 -7.29 -14.76
CA ALA A 64 -1.79 -8.09 -15.04
C ALA A 64 -0.67 -7.25 -15.68
N ILE A 65 0.58 -7.57 -15.36
CA ILE A 65 1.76 -6.97 -15.98
C ILE A 65 1.94 -7.60 -17.36
N THR A 66 1.53 -6.86 -18.40
CA THR A 66 1.46 -7.36 -19.78
C THR A 66 2.23 -6.51 -20.77
N ASN A 67 2.63 -5.30 -20.38
CA ASN A 67 3.46 -4.43 -21.22
C ASN A 67 4.94 -4.59 -20.87
N TYR A 68 5.68 -5.21 -21.78
CA TYR A 68 7.12 -5.47 -21.68
C TYR A 68 7.96 -4.49 -22.50
N GLN A 69 7.34 -3.45 -23.07
CA GLN A 69 8.08 -2.40 -23.76
C GLN A 69 8.87 -1.57 -22.74
N LEU A 70 10.19 -1.58 -22.86
CA LEU A 70 11.07 -0.75 -22.04
C LEU A 70 10.76 0.73 -22.29
N LEU A 71 10.36 1.41 -21.21
CA LEU A 71 10.12 2.84 -21.16
C LEU A 71 10.69 3.35 -19.84
N ALA A 72 12.01 3.55 -19.81
CA ALA A 72 12.70 4.08 -18.64
C ALA A 72 12.16 5.46 -18.24
N LEU A 73 12.38 5.85 -16.99
CA LEU A 73 12.11 7.22 -16.54
C LEU A 73 12.94 8.19 -17.37
N ASN A 74 12.31 9.24 -17.88
CA ASN A 74 13.02 10.32 -18.53
C ASN A 74 13.59 11.32 -17.49
N HIS A 75 14.37 12.31 -17.94
CA HIS A 75 15.03 13.26 -17.04
C HIS A 75 14.12 14.15 -16.18
N ASP A 76 12.86 14.32 -16.59
CA ASP A 76 11.83 15.09 -15.89
C ASP A 76 10.86 14.18 -15.11
N GLU A 77 11.11 12.86 -15.11
CA GLU A 77 10.30 11.87 -14.41
C GLU A 77 11.07 11.25 -13.24
N ASP A 78 10.33 11.03 -12.17
CA ASP A 78 10.68 10.24 -11.01
C ASP A 78 9.43 9.43 -10.58
N LEU A 79 9.55 8.66 -9.50
CA LEU A 79 8.40 7.87 -9.03
C LEU A 79 7.27 8.76 -8.51
N GLN A 80 7.60 9.88 -7.85
CA GLN A 80 6.62 10.85 -7.36
C GLN A 80 5.73 11.36 -8.49
N THR A 81 6.33 11.85 -9.57
CA THR A 81 5.64 12.38 -10.74
C THR A 81 4.81 11.32 -11.44
N LEU A 82 5.26 10.07 -11.51
CA LEU A 82 4.43 8.96 -12.03
C LEU A 82 3.20 8.67 -11.14
N VAL A 83 3.36 8.75 -9.83
CA VAL A 83 2.26 8.55 -8.86
C VAL A 83 1.27 9.70 -8.92
N GLN A 84 1.74 10.95 -9.03
CA GLN A 84 0.89 12.15 -9.04
C GLN A 84 0.28 12.46 -10.42
N ALA A 85 0.79 11.87 -11.49
CA ALA A 85 0.25 12.05 -12.83
C ALA A 85 -1.25 11.71 -12.91
N ASP A 86 -1.98 12.50 -13.72
CA ASP A 86 -3.41 12.31 -14.00
C ASP A 86 -4.29 12.23 -12.72
N ASP A 87 -4.00 13.06 -11.72
CA ASP A 87 -4.69 13.07 -10.41
C ASP A 87 -4.64 11.68 -9.72
N GLY A 88 -3.45 11.08 -9.73
CA GLY A 88 -3.25 9.71 -9.28
C GLY A 88 -3.75 8.63 -10.26
N GLY A 89 -4.32 9.01 -11.40
CA GLY A 89 -4.86 8.10 -12.40
C GLY A 89 -5.98 7.21 -11.85
N VAL A 90 -6.78 7.73 -10.92
CA VAL A 90 -7.82 6.99 -10.18
C VAL A 90 -8.85 6.32 -11.09
N GLU A 91 -9.21 6.97 -12.20
CA GLU A 91 -10.14 6.44 -13.21
C GLU A 91 -9.44 5.84 -14.45
N LEU A 92 -8.11 5.92 -14.53
CA LEU A 92 -7.36 5.43 -15.68
C LEU A 92 -7.26 3.90 -15.67
N PRO A 93 -7.16 3.23 -16.83
CA PRO A 93 -6.97 1.79 -16.87
C PRO A 93 -5.73 1.33 -16.09
N HIS A 94 -5.78 0.09 -15.61
CA HIS A 94 -4.60 -0.60 -15.10
C HIS A 94 -3.47 -0.51 -16.12
N GLN A 95 -2.28 -0.14 -15.65
CA GLN A 95 -1.12 0.06 -16.51
C GLN A 95 0.12 -0.55 -15.86
N SER A 96 0.96 -1.19 -16.67
CA SER A 96 2.33 -1.53 -16.31
C SER A 96 3.32 -0.82 -17.25
N ARG A 97 4.42 -0.32 -16.70
CA ARG A 97 5.53 0.32 -17.43
C ARG A 97 6.83 -0.36 -17.00
N LEU A 98 7.54 -0.98 -17.96
CA LEU A 98 8.87 -1.52 -17.70
C LEU A 98 9.86 -0.35 -17.62
N LEU A 99 10.44 -0.12 -16.44
CA LEU A 99 11.37 0.98 -16.20
C LEU A 99 12.82 0.60 -16.49
N TRP A 100 13.17 -0.67 -16.29
CA TRP A 100 14.54 -1.16 -16.48
C TRP A 100 14.54 -2.67 -16.70
N GLU A 101 15.48 -3.16 -17.49
CA GLU A 101 15.81 -4.58 -17.61
C GLU A 101 17.33 -4.76 -17.73
N ARG A 102 17.85 -5.88 -17.19
CA ARG A 102 19.29 -6.14 -17.11
C ARG A 102 19.92 -6.30 -18.48
N GLU A 103 19.28 -7.12 -19.29
CA GLU A 103 19.63 -7.36 -20.68
C GLU A 103 18.35 -7.24 -21.52
N PRO A 104 18.44 -6.86 -22.80
CA PRO A 104 17.28 -6.77 -23.67
C PRO A 104 16.47 -8.08 -23.67
N GLY A 105 15.20 -8.00 -23.26
CA GLY A 105 14.29 -9.13 -23.19
C GLY A 105 14.29 -9.89 -21.85
N ALA A 106 15.11 -9.50 -20.86
CA ALA A 106 15.10 -10.14 -19.53
C ALA A 106 13.72 -10.07 -18.86
N ALA A 107 12.95 -9.02 -19.15
CA ALA A 107 11.58 -8.85 -18.70
C ALA A 107 10.62 -9.94 -19.23
N LEU A 108 10.82 -10.45 -20.46
CA LEU A 108 9.99 -11.51 -21.05
C LEU A 108 10.22 -12.87 -20.38
N GLU A 109 11.38 -13.06 -19.77
CA GLU A 109 11.75 -14.28 -19.04
C GLU A 109 11.38 -14.24 -17.55
N SER A 110 10.50 -13.31 -17.17
CA SER A 110 10.14 -13.10 -15.77
C SER A 110 9.34 -14.25 -15.16
N ALA A 111 8.59 -15.00 -15.97
CA ALA A 111 7.73 -16.08 -15.48
C ALA A 111 8.49 -17.05 -14.56
N GLY A 112 7.98 -17.23 -13.34
CA GLY A 112 8.57 -18.09 -12.30
C GLY A 112 9.74 -17.46 -11.52
N LYS A 113 10.26 -16.29 -11.93
CA LYS A 113 11.26 -15.55 -11.15
C LYS A 113 10.65 -15.02 -9.86
N ALA A 114 11.46 -14.93 -8.82
CA ALA A 114 11.03 -14.35 -7.55
C ALA A 114 10.72 -12.86 -7.71
N VAL A 115 9.78 -12.36 -6.92
CA VAL A 115 9.36 -10.95 -6.92
C VAL A 115 9.67 -10.32 -5.57
N PHE A 116 10.25 -9.14 -5.62
CA PHE A 116 10.27 -8.17 -4.53
C PHE A 116 9.58 -6.89 -5.01
N GLY A 117 8.56 -6.42 -4.30
CA GLY A 117 7.81 -5.26 -4.69
C GLY A 117 7.45 -4.35 -3.53
N LEU A 118 7.07 -3.14 -3.88
CA LEU A 118 6.57 -2.10 -3.00
C LEU A 118 5.15 -1.78 -3.43
N MET A 119 4.23 -1.67 -2.49
CA MET A 119 2.85 -1.31 -2.72
C MET A 119 2.57 0.02 -2.03
N LEU A 120 2.10 1.00 -2.79
CA LEU A 120 1.60 2.27 -2.31
C LEU A 120 0.12 2.38 -2.64
N ASN A 121 -0.71 2.74 -1.69
CA ASN A 121 -2.12 3.03 -1.92
C ASN A 121 -2.34 4.50 -1.66
N GLY A 122 -3.09 5.17 -2.55
CA GLY A 122 -3.26 6.60 -2.55
C GLY A 122 -4.10 7.16 -1.40
N ALA A 123 -4.43 8.45 -1.50
CA ALA A 123 -5.37 9.11 -0.61
C ALA A 123 -6.77 8.51 -0.77
N GLN A 124 -7.52 8.42 0.32
CA GLN A 124 -8.95 8.11 0.25
C GLN A 124 -9.75 9.39 0.01
N GLY A 125 -10.81 9.29 -0.81
CA GLY A 125 -11.63 10.47 -1.16
C GLY A 125 -12.63 10.91 -0.09
N ASP A 126 -12.79 10.12 0.97
CA ASP A 126 -13.81 10.30 2.01
C ASP A 126 -13.28 10.02 3.43
N ASP A 127 -11.96 10.11 3.60
CA ASP A 127 -11.27 9.97 4.88
C ASP A 127 -10.06 10.91 4.93
N ASP A 128 -10.22 12.05 5.59
CA ASP A 128 -9.16 13.08 5.70
C ASP A 128 -7.96 12.60 6.54
N GLU A 129 -8.10 11.53 7.33
CA GLU A 129 -6.96 10.90 8.03
C GLU A 129 -6.14 9.99 7.12
N ALA A 130 -6.70 9.57 5.98
CA ALA A 130 -6.07 8.62 5.07
C ALA A 130 -5.46 9.26 3.82
N LEU A 131 -5.24 10.59 3.82
CA LEU A 131 -4.61 11.33 2.73
C LEU A 131 -3.15 10.90 2.47
N ALA A 132 -2.43 10.46 3.50
CA ALA A 132 -1.06 9.96 3.37
C ALA A 132 -0.96 8.59 2.70
N GLY A 133 -2.09 7.91 2.50
CA GLY A 133 -2.12 6.63 1.84
C GLY A 133 -1.79 5.45 2.74
N HIS A 134 -1.28 4.38 2.15
CA HIS A 134 -0.82 3.19 2.87
C HIS A 134 0.29 2.49 2.12
N PHE A 135 1.17 1.82 2.86
CA PHE A 135 2.36 1.19 2.31
C PHE A 135 2.47 -0.26 2.72
N ALA A 136 2.93 -1.12 1.81
CA ALA A 136 3.24 -2.50 2.11
C ALA A 136 4.40 -3.04 1.27
N GLY A 137 5.18 -3.94 1.86
CA GLY A 137 6.11 -4.78 1.11
C GLY A 137 5.39 -5.95 0.44
N VAL A 138 5.84 -6.33 -0.75
CA VAL A 138 5.27 -7.40 -1.58
C VAL A 138 6.34 -8.42 -1.92
N THR A 139 6.02 -9.71 -1.80
CA THR A 139 6.87 -10.79 -2.32
C THR A 139 6.04 -11.83 -3.06
N GLY A 140 6.66 -12.61 -3.95
CA GLY A 140 5.94 -13.65 -4.68
C GLY A 140 6.78 -14.29 -5.77
N GLN A 141 6.10 -14.88 -6.75
CA GLN A 141 6.68 -15.34 -7.99
C GLN A 141 5.90 -14.72 -9.15
N PHE A 142 6.61 -14.25 -10.16
CA PHE A 142 5.97 -13.61 -11.31
C PHE A 142 5.20 -14.66 -12.11
N ASN A 143 3.88 -14.50 -12.21
CA ASN A 143 3.06 -15.50 -12.90
C ASN A 143 3.26 -15.41 -14.41
N GLY A 144 3.16 -16.56 -15.11
CA GLY A 144 3.37 -16.61 -16.55
C GLY A 144 2.34 -15.83 -17.39
N ASP A 145 1.17 -15.54 -16.81
CA ASP A 145 0.14 -14.68 -17.40
C ASP A 145 0.29 -13.19 -17.00
N GLY A 146 1.34 -12.85 -16.25
CA GLY A 146 1.56 -11.51 -15.71
C GLY A 146 0.65 -11.15 -14.53
N SER A 147 -0.25 -12.05 -14.11
CA SER A 147 -1.10 -11.79 -12.95
C SER A 147 -0.28 -11.75 -11.67
N TYR A 148 -0.76 -11.03 -10.67
CA TYR A 148 -0.07 -10.88 -9.39
C TYR A 148 -1.02 -11.07 -8.20
N HIS A 149 -2.15 -11.74 -8.46
CA HIS A 149 -3.29 -11.91 -7.56
C HIS A 149 -2.97 -12.74 -6.29
N ASP A 150 -1.91 -13.54 -6.32
CA ASP A 150 -1.48 -14.43 -5.25
C ASP A 150 -0.18 -14.00 -4.58
N TRP A 151 0.42 -12.88 -5.01
CA TRP A 151 1.58 -12.30 -4.35
C TRP A 151 1.24 -11.93 -2.91
N LEU A 152 2.20 -12.12 -2.02
CA LEU A 152 2.06 -11.86 -0.60
C LEU A 152 2.28 -10.38 -0.33
N VAL A 153 1.26 -9.74 0.25
CA VAL A 153 1.31 -8.35 0.70
C VAL A 153 1.37 -8.32 2.22
N THR A 154 2.36 -7.63 2.77
CA THR A 154 2.46 -7.39 4.21
C THR A 154 1.49 -6.27 4.60
N ASN A 155 0.23 -6.62 4.80
CA ASN A 155 -0.84 -5.71 5.18
C ASN A 155 -0.72 -5.38 6.67
N PHE A 156 -0.11 -4.26 7.02
CA PHE A 156 0.12 -3.88 8.41
C PHE A 156 -0.87 -2.81 8.88
N TYR A 157 -1.74 -3.16 9.83
CA TYR A 157 -2.66 -2.23 10.49
C TYR A 157 -2.52 -2.35 12.01
N ASN A 158 -2.98 -1.36 12.78
CA ASN A 158 -2.98 -1.49 14.23
C ASN A 158 -3.93 -2.65 14.65
N LEU A 159 -3.50 -3.49 15.61
CA LEU A 159 -4.30 -4.63 16.11
C LEU A 159 -5.34 -4.21 17.15
N ASP A 160 -5.07 -3.13 17.88
CA ASP A 160 -5.90 -2.70 19.00
C ASP A 160 -7.09 -1.83 18.57
N THR A 161 -7.38 -1.82 17.27
CA THR A 161 -8.31 -0.87 16.68
C THR A 161 -9.38 -1.54 15.86
N VAL A 162 -10.64 -1.20 16.17
CA VAL A 162 -11.78 -1.71 15.42
C VAL A 162 -11.98 -0.81 14.21
N SER A 163 -11.54 -1.30 13.06
CA SER A 163 -11.74 -0.65 11.77
C SER A 163 -13.14 -0.95 11.23
N GLU A 164 -13.83 0.07 10.69
CA GLU A 164 -15.06 -0.14 9.88
C GLU A 164 -14.82 -1.03 8.65
N LYS A 165 -13.58 -1.15 8.19
CA LYS A 165 -13.15 -2.01 7.07
C LYS A 165 -12.86 -3.44 7.54
N ALA A 166 -12.89 -3.70 8.85
CA ALA A 166 -12.51 -4.95 9.51
C ALA A 166 -11.14 -5.50 9.03
N ILE A 167 -10.21 -4.60 8.72
CA ILE A 167 -8.86 -4.96 8.29
C ILE A 167 -8.08 -5.42 9.51
N ILE A 168 -7.43 -6.57 9.39
CA ILE A 168 -6.52 -7.11 10.39
C ILE A 168 -5.12 -7.14 9.80
N ALA A 169 -4.13 -6.80 10.61
CA ALA A 169 -2.74 -6.92 10.24
C ALA A 169 -2.42 -8.38 9.87
N ALA A 170 -1.98 -8.63 8.65
CA ALA A 170 -1.70 -9.97 8.15
C ALA A 170 -0.85 -9.94 6.88
N VAL A 171 -0.14 -11.03 6.60
CA VAL A 171 0.32 -11.29 5.24
C VAL A 171 -0.86 -11.89 4.48
N THR A 172 -1.31 -11.21 3.43
CA THR A 172 -2.48 -11.64 2.64
C THR A 172 -2.12 -11.73 1.16
N PRO A 173 -2.80 -12.58 0.37
CA PRO A 173 -2.64 -12.54 -1.08
C PRO A 173 -3.15 -11.21 -1.63
N MET A 174 -2.54 -10.74 -2.71
CA MET A 174 -2.84 -9.46 -3.34
C MET A 174 -4.34 -9.29 -3.66
N ASP A 175 -5.00 -10.33 -4.16
CA ASP A 175 -6.42 -10.28 -4.47
C ASP A 175 -7.25 -9.92 -3.23
N ASN A 176 -6.92 -10.49 -2.07
CA ASN A 176 -7.58 -10.18 -0.82
C ASN A 176 -7.21 -8.78 -0.31
N TYR A 177 -5.94 -8.39 -0.40
CA TYR A 177 -5.47 -7.07 0.02
C TYR A 177 -6.15 -5.94 -0.78
N LEU A 178 -6.21 -6.06 -2.11
CA LEU A 178 -6.74 -5.01 -2.98
C LEU A 178 -8.25 -5.11 -3.23
N ALA A 179 -8.82 -6.32 -3.24
CA ALA A 179 -10.18 -6.56 -3.77
C ALA A 179 -11.08 -7.41 -2.86
N ASP A 180 -10.81 -7.54 -1.56
CA ASP A 180 -11.84 -7.97 -0.61
C ASP A 180 -13.00 -6.96 -0.62
N LEU A 181 -14.24 -7.46 -0.71
CA LEU A 181 -15.43 -6.62 -0.88
C LEU A 181 -15.72 -5.69 0.30
N ASN A 182 -15.17 -5.98 1.48
CA ASN A 182 -15.25 -5.10 2.63
C ASN A 182 -13.93 -4.41 2.96
N ALA A 183 -12.78 -5.04 2.70
CA ALA A 183 -11.48 -4.56 3.18
C ALA A 183 -10.50 -4.12 2.06
N GLY A 184 -10.85 -4.39 0.81
CA GLY A 184 -9.95 -4.25 -0.34
C GLY A 184 -9.60 -2.81 -0.65
N GLN A 185 -8.30 -2.51 -0.66
CA GLN A 185 -7.79 -1.14 -0.81
C GLN A 185 -8.24 -0.43 -2.09
N ASN A 186 -8.40 -1.17 -3.19
CA ASN A 186 -8.83 -0.59 -4.46
C ASN A 186 -10.30 -0.17 -4.48
N TYR A 187 -11.12 -0.51 -3.49
CA TYR A 187 -12.48 0.04 -3.40
C TYR A 187 -12.54 1.44 -2.77
N TYR A 188 -11.39 1.95 -2.31
CA TYR A 188 -11.28 3.21 -1.58
C TYR A 188 -10.39 4.24 -2.25
N ARG A 189 -9.47 3.80 -3.13
CA ARG A 189 -8.36 4.61 -3.64
C ARG A 189 -7.64 3.93 -4.80
N PRO A 190 -6.87 4.67 -5.62
CA PRO A 190 -5.90 4.09 -6.52
C PRO A 190 -4.71 3.46 -5.76
N SER A 191 -3.99 2.58 -6.44
CA SER A 191 -2.77 1.96 -5.91
C SER A 191 -1.65 1.93 -6.96
N TYR A 192 -0.42 1.83 -6.48
CA TYR A 192 0.80 1.83 -7.29
C TYR A 192 1.75 0.76 -6.78
N MET A 193 2.51 0.15 -7.69
CA MET A 193 3.61 -0.74 -7.33
C MET A 193 4.89 -0.37 -8.04
N VAL A 194 6.02 -0.58 -7.35
CA VAL A 194 7.31 -0.82 -7.98
C VAL A 194 7.65 -2.29 -7.75
N VAL A 195 7.96 -3.02 -8.82
CA VAL A 195 8.14 -4.47 -8.78
C VAL A 195 9.49 -4.80 -9.39
N ALA A 196 10.35 -5.51 -8.69
CA ALA A 196 11.55 -6.14 -9.24
C ALA A 196 11.35 -7.66 -9.38
N THR A 197 11.72 -8.20 -10.53
CA THR A 197 11.94 -9.64 -10.69
C THR A 197 13.40 -9.96 -10.41
N LEU A 198 13.62 -11.09 -9.75
CA LEU A 198 14.94 -11.48 -9.26
C LEU A 198 15.33 -12.85 -9.83
N LYS A 199 16.54 -12.96 -10.39
CA LYS A 199 17.11 -14.26 -10.80
C LYS A 199 17.41 -15.16 -9.59
N ASP A 200 17.78 -14.55 -8.47
CA ASP A 200 17.94 -15.19 -7.17
C ASP A 200 16.92 -14.57 -6.20
N GLY A 201 16.01 -15.40 -5.68
CA GLY A 201 14.95 -14.99 -4.78
C GLY A 201 15.39 -14.77 -3.34
N GLN A 202 16.67 -14.99 -2.99
CA GLN A 202 17.17 -14.86 -1.63
C GLN A 202 16.84 -13.51 -0.97
N PRO A 203 17.01 -12.33 -1.61
CA PRO A 203 16.67 -11.05 -0.99
C PRO A 203 15.17 -10.94 -0.63
N ALA A 204 14.28 -11.38 -1.54
CA ALA A 204 12.84 -11.39 -1.30
C ALA A 204 12.48 -12.35 -0.15
N ALA A 205 13.11 -13.52 -0.09
CA ALA A 205 12.90 -14.49 0.97
C ALA A 205 13.38 -13.98 2.34
N GLU A 206 14.55 -13.34 2.40
CA GLU A 206 15.11 -12.73 3.62
C GLU A 206 14.18 -11.63 4.15
N PHE A 207 13.64 -10.78 3.26
CA PHE A 207 12.60 -9.80 3.61
C PHE A 207 11.33 -10.47 4.15
N GLN A 208 10.77 -11.44 3.43
CA GLN A 208 9.53 -12.11 3.85
C GLN A 208 9.70 -12.84 5.19
N GLN A 209 10.84 -13.47 5.45
CA GLN A 209 11.13 -14.12 6.72
C GLN A 209 11.25 -13.10 7.86
N SER A 210 11.94 -11.99 7.63
CA SER A 210 12.15 -10.96 8.64
C SER A 210 10.85 -10.26 9.01
N ILE A 211 10.04 -9.90 8.00
CA ILE A 211 8.75 -9.24 8.25
C ILE A 211 7.75 -10.19 8.93
N ASN A 212 7.79 -11.49 8.62
CA ASN A 212 6.99 -12.49 9.34
C ASN A 212 7.36 -12.59 10.83
N GLN A 213 8.64 -12.42 11.18
CA GLN A 213 9.06 -12.36 12.57
C GLN A 213 8.50 -11.10 13.25
N VAL A 214 8.58 -9.94 12.59
CA VAL A 214 7.97 -8.70 13.11
C VAL A 214 6.46 -8.88 13.34
N MET A 215 5.74 -9.45 12.37
CA MET A 215 4.30 -9.76 12.51
C MET A 215 4.03 -10.70 13.69
N ASN A 216 4.86 -11.73 13.90
CA ASN A 216 4.72 -12.63 15.05
C ASN A 216 4.91 -11.88 16.38
N HIS A 217 5.94 -11.04 16.49
CA HIS A 217 6.14 -10.19 17.66
C HIS A 217 4.97 -9.23 17.89
N PHE A 218 4.42 -8.69 16.81
CA PHE A 218 3.26 -7.80 16.84
C PHE A 218 2.01 -8.51 17.37
N TYR A 219 1.68 -9.70 16.85
CA TYR A 219 0.55 -10.50 17.36
C TYR A 219 0.68 -10.90 18.82
N ARG A 220 1.91 -11.06 19.30
CA ARG A 220 2.21 -11.41 20.70
C ARG A 220 2.24 -10.21 21.63
N HIS A 221 2.01 -8.98 21.13
CA HIS A 221 2.08 -7.74 21.90
C HIS A 221 3.44 -7.58 22.62
N ASN A 222 4.53 -8.01 21.96
CA ASN A 222 5.88 -7.99 22.53
C ASN A 222 6.58 -6.61 22.45
N PHE A 223 5.89 -5.59 21.92
CA PHE A 223 6.33 -4.19 21.94
C PHE A 223 5.12 -3.27 22.08
N ILE A 224 5.33 -2.09 22.68
CA ILE A 224 4.29 -1.05 22.78
C ILE A 224 4.15 -0.43 21.39
N TYR A 225 2.95 -0.47 20.84
CA TYR A 225 2.64 0.18 19.57
C TYR A 225 2.71 1.72 19.75
N ASN A 226 3.72 2.36 19.14
CA ASN A 226 3.75 3.80 18.95
C ASN A 226 3.49 4.09 17.47
N HIS A 227 2.40 4.80 17.14
CA HIS A 227 1.95 4.95 15.76
C HIS A 227 2.98 5.67 14.86
N ALA A 228 3.65 6.72 15.37
CA ALA A 228 4.67 7.43 14.61
C ALA A 228 5.89 6.55 14.29
N ASP A 229 6.19 5.57 15.15
CA ASP A 229 7.36 4.69 15.03
C ASP A 229 7.05 3.32 14.40
N ALA A 230 5.82 2.84 14.49
CA ALA A 230 5.40 1.48 14.14
C ALA A 230 4.22 1.45 13.15
N ASN A 231 4.12 2.46 12.28
CA ASN A 231 3.18 2.42 11.15
C ASN A 231 3.68 1.48 10.02
N CYS A 232 2.85 1.33 9.00
CA CYS A 232 3.11 0.45 7.85
C CYS A 232 4.42 0.76 7.08
N ALA A 233 4.77 2.04 6.93
CA ALA A 233 6.00 2.49 6.31
C ALA A 233 7.21 2.22 7.22
N GLY A 234 7.13 2.65 8.48
CA GLY A 234 8.17 2.49 9.48
C GLY A 234 8.61 1.04 9.66
N ILE A 235 7.66 0.12 9.83
CA ILE A 235 7.96 -1.31 10.01
C ILE A 235 8.66 -1.91 8.78
N THR A 236 8.23 -1.53 7.58
CA THR A 236 8.86 -2.03 6.35
C THR A 236 10.28 -1.46 6.20
N ILE A 237 10.46 -0.15 6.41
CA ILE A 237 11.76 0.53 6.35
C ILE A 237 12.73 -0.04 7.39
N ASP A 238 12.30 -0.20 8.63
CA ASP A 238 13.14 -0.70 9.72
C ASP A 238 13.54 -2.16 9.45
N THR A 239 12.65 -2.98 8.87
CA THR A 239 12.96 -4.35 8.44
C THR A 239 14.03 -4.37 7.34
N LEU A 240 13.89 -3.53 6.30
CA LEU A 240 14.87 -3.45 5.22
C LEU A 240 16.24 -2.93 5.70
N ARG A 241 16.23 -1.93 6.59
CA ARG A 241 17.45 -1.39 7.22
C ARG A 241 18.14 -2.43 8.10
N ALA A 242 17.37 -3.24 8.85
CA ALA A 242 17.91 -4.33 9.65
C ALA A 242 18.56 -5.44 8.80
N LEU A 243 18.05 -5.69 7.59
CA LEU A 243 18.68 -6.58 6.61
C LEU A 243 19.98 -6.01 6.01
N GLY A 244 20.24 -4.72 6.22
CA GLY A 244 21.42 -4.02 5.72
C GLY A 244 21.17 -3.21 4.46
N TRP A 245 19.93 -3.03 4.02
CA TRP A 245 19.63 -2.06 2.97
C TRP A 245 19.66 -0.65 3.55
N LYS A 246 20.62 0.16 3.12
CA LYS A 246 20.79 1.55 3.53
C LYS A 246 19.83 2.46 2.74
N VAL A 247 18.52 2.24 2.84
CA VAL A 247 17.52 3.08 2.16
C VAL A 247 17.76 4.56 2.51
N PRO A 248 17.91 5.48 1.52
CA PRO A 248 18.21 6.88 1.78
C PRO A 248 17.14 7.55 2.66
N HIS A 249 17.58 8.29 3.68
CA HIS A 249 16.69 9.12 4.49
C HIS A 249 16.21 10.34 3.68
N ARG A 250 14.98 10.79 3.92
CA ARG A 250 14.39 11.97 3.24
C ARG A 250 14.10 13.14 4.19
N GLY A 251 14.80 13.17 5.31
CA GLY A 251 14.72 14.26 6.29
C GLY A 251 13.47 14.17 7.17
N ILE A 252 13.13 15.29 7.80
CA ILE A 252 11.95 15.44 8.66
C ILE A 252 11.09 16.61 8.13
N ASN A 253 9.82 16.71 8.51
CA ASN A 253 8.97 17.83 8.08
C ASN A 253 9.44 19.19 8.63
N GLY A 254 10.04 19.22 9.83
CA GLY A 254 10.85 20.37 10.29
C GLY A 254 10.67 20.73 11.77
N TYR A 255 11.78 20.95 12.47
CA TYR A 255 11.80 21.24 13.91
C TYR A 255 11.04 22.52 14.32
N ILE A 256 11.13 23.59 13.52
CA ILE A 256 10.45 24.86 13.84
C ILE A 256 8.94 24.67 13.77
N MET A 257 8.46 23.95 12.74
CA MET A 257 7.05 23.60 12.60
C MET A 257 6.60 22.69 13.76
N ALA A 258 7.41 21.71 14.15
CA ALA A 258 7.14 20.83 15.29
C ALA A 258 6.98 21.59 16.61
N ILE A 259 7.89 22.53 16.89
CA ILE A 259 7.81 23.38 18.10
C ILE A 259 6.55 24.25 18.07
N GLY A 260 6.27 24.89 16.93
CA GLY A 260 5.07 25.72 16.76
C GLY A 260 3.78 24.92 16.96
N ALA A 261 3.69 23.74 16.33
CA ALA A 261 2.55 22.84 16.46
C ALA A 261 2.36 22.35 17.90
N TYR A 262 3.45 21.96 18.58
CA TYR A 262 3.40 21.56 19.99
C TYR A 262 2.75 22.64 20.86
N PHE A 263 3.24 23.88 20.78
CA PHE A 263 2.71 24.96 21.60
C PHE A 263 1.29 25.35 21.20
N TYR A 264 0.97 25.37 19.90
CA TYR A 264 -0.37 25.63 19.42
C TYR A 264 -1.35 24.60 20.00
N THR A 265 -1.10 23.31 19.78
CA THR A 265 -1.94 22.20 20.26
C THR A 265 -2.06 22.16 21.78
N ALA A 266 -0.95 22.35 22.51
CA ALA A 266 -0.97 22.40 23.97
C ALA A 266 -1.87 23.53 24.51
N LEU A 267 -1.96 24.65 23.79
CA LEU A 267 -2.76 25.82 24.18
C LEU A 267 -4.22 25.72 23.73
N THR A 268 -4.47 25.28 22.49
CA THR A 268 -5.82 25.22 21.92
C THR A 268 -6.62 24.03 22.44
N GLU A 269 -5.95 22.90 22.69
CA GLU A 269 -6.61 21.64 23.07
C GLU A 269 -6.39 21.27 24.54
N ALA A 270 -5.52 22.00 25.25
CA ALA A 270 -5.18 21.76 26.65
C ALA A 270 -4.71 20.33 26.93
N ASP A 271 -4.05 19.69 25.94
CA ASP A 271 -3.58 18.30 25.98
C ASP A 271 -2.08 18.23 25.62
N LEU A 272 -1.25 17.86 26.60
CA LEU A 272 0.21 17.75 26.43
C LEU A 272 0.64 16.45 25.76
N ASP A 273 -0.13 15.36 25.94
CA ASP A 273 0.19 14.09 25.30
C ASP A 273 -0.01 14.21 23.80
N ALA A 274 -1.07 14.90 23.42
CA ALA A 274 -1.41 15.08 22.03
C ALA A 274 -0.55 16.20 21.36
N ALA A 275 -0.12 17.21 22.11
CA ALA A 275 0.95 18.12 21.70
C ALA A 275 2.29 17.38 21.48
N ARG A 276 2.63 16.44 22.35
CA ARG A 276 3.83 15.60 22.19
C ARG A 276 3.73 14.70 20.96
N GLN A 277 2.58 14.10 20.71
CA GLN A 277 2.37 13.26 19.52
C GLN A 277 2.59 14.04 18.22
N ILE A 278 2.06 15.27 18.10
CA ILE A 278 2.27 16.07 16.89
C ILE A 278 3.74 16.50 16.74
N TYR A 279 4.44 16.76 17.84
CA TYR A 279 5.87 17.03 17.83
C TYR A 279 6.67 15.81 17.34
N ASP A 280 6.40 14.64 17.91
CA ASP A 280 7.06 13.39 17.53
C ASP A 280 6.80 13.07 16.05
N TYR A 281 5.57 13.29 15.57
CA TYR A 281 5.21 13.15 14.15
C TYR A 281 6.03 14.07 13.24
N LEU A 282 6.14 15.35 13.58
CA LEU A 282 6.85 16.34 12.75
C LEU A 282 8.38 16.21 12.80
N THR A 283 8.91 15.54 13.83
CA THR A 283 10.34 15.26 14.00
C THR A 283 10.76 13.85 13.57
N THR A 284 9.80 12.96 13.28
CA THR A 284 10.08 11.63 12.74
C THR A 284 10.60 11.73 11.30
N GLU A 285 11.57 10.89 10.97
CA GLU A 285 12.14 10.82 9.62
C GLU A 285 11.10 10.33 8.61
N THR A 286 10.90 11.09 7.54
CA THR A 286 9.72 11.00 6.66
C THR A 286 9.59 9.65 5.96
N THR A 287 10.68 8.94 5.64
CA THR A 287 10.57 7.59 5.08
C THR A 287 9.95 6.59 6.06
N ARG A 288 10.07 6.80 7.37
CA ARG A 288 9.41 5.95 8.40
C ARG A 288 7.95 6.36 8.65
N LEU A 289 7.54 7.52 8.14
CA LEU A 289 6.26 8.14 8.50
C LEU A 289 5.26 8.15 7.34
N LEU A 290 5.69 8.61 6.18
CA LEU A 290 4.84 8.88 5.03
C LEU A 290 4.96 7.74 4.01
N PRO A 291 3.86 7.00 3.73
CA PRO A 291 3.83 5.91 2.75
C PRO A 291 4.46 6.25 1.40
N ALA A 292 4.12 7.43 0.86
CA ALA A 292 4.59 7.87 -0.45
C ALA A 292 6.12 8.13 -0.46
N VAL A 293 6.64 8.75 0.60
CA VAL A 293 8.07 9.00 0.77
C VAL A 293 8.87 7.70 0.94
N ALA A 294 8.31 6.71 1.65
CA ALA A 294 8.91 5.38 1.76
C ALA A 294 8.97 4.67 0.41
N PHE A 295 7.87 4.69 -0.34
CA PHE A 295 7.76 4.13 -1.68
C PHE A 295 8.81 4.71 -2.62
N ASP A 296 8.94 6.04 -2.67
CA ASP A 296 9.92 6.72 -3.52
C ASP A 296 11.36 6.45 -3.07
N ALA A 297 11.64 6.53 -1.76
CA ALA A 297 12.99 6.32 -1.26
C ALA A 297 13.51 4.90 -1.57
N ILE A 298 12.68 3.87 -1.39
CA ILE A 298 13.07 2.49 -1.69
C ILE A 298 13.06 2.25 -3.21
N GLY A 299 12.03 2.72 -3.92
CA GLY A 299 11.88 2.50 -5.37
C GLY A 299 12.97 3.18 -6.19
N GLU A 300 13.33 4.43 -5.87
CA GLU A 300 14.45 5.11 -6.51
C GLU A 300 15.78 4.42 -6.18
N ASP A 301 16.00 4.00 -4.92
CA ASP A 301 17.25 3.33 -4.57
C ASP A 301 17.35 1.97 -5.26
N LEU A 302 16.23 1.26 -5.45
CA LEU A 302 16.16 0.03 -6.23
C LEU A 302 16.58 0.26 -7.70
N LEU A 303 16.15 1.37 -8.32
CA LEU A 303 16.62 1.77 -9.65
C LEU A 303 18.12 2.16 -9.63
N ARG A 304 18.60 2.81 -8.57
CA ARG A 304 20.04 3.15 -8.44
C ARG A 304 20.92 1.92 -8.26
N LEU A 305 20.43 0.87 -7.61
CA LEU A 305 21.13 -0.40 -7.46
C LEU A 305 21.36 -1.12 -8.80
N THR A 306 20.65 -0.74 -9.86
CA THR A 306 20.87 -1.30 -11.20
C THR A 306 21.90 -0.54 -12.04
N ALA A 307 22.43 0.57 -11.53
CA ALA A 307 23.46 1.35 -12.21
C ALA A 307 24.76 0.54 -12.38
N THR A 308 25.43 0.71 -13.52
CA THR A 308 26.72 0.05 -13.82
C THR A 308 27.78 0.34 -12.76
N GLU A 309 27.78 1.56 -12.23
CA GLU A 309 28.62 1.96 -11.11
C GLU A 309 27.72 2.30 -9.93
N SER A 310 27.87 1.56 -8.84
CA SER A 310 27.12 1.84 -7.63
C SER A 310 27.50 3.21 -7.07
N PRO A 311 26.53 4.06 -6.68
CA PRO A 311 26.81 5.38 -6.11
C PRO A 311 27.47 5.30 -4.72
N ARG A 312 27.59 4.09 -4.16
CA ARG A 312 28.12 3.83 -2.82
C ARG A 312 28.68 2.42 -2.68
N SER A 313 29.40 2.19 -1.59
CA SER A 313 29.73 0.82 -1.16
C SER A 313 28.48 0.11 -0.67
N LEU A 314 28.12 -0.96 -1.39
CA LEU A 314 26.97 -1.80 -1.11
C LEU A 314 27.24 -2.73 0.09
N THR A 315 26.22 -2.95 0.91
CA THR A 315 26.24 -4.03 1.90
C THR A 315 26.10 -5.40 1.23
N ALA A 316 26.29 -6.48 1.99
CA ALA A 316 26.10 -7.83 1.46
C ALA A 316 24.66 -8.07 0.96
N TYR A 317 23.66 -7.51 1.64
CA TYR A 317 22.26 -7.59 1.21
C TYR A 317 22.01 -6.79 -0.06
N GLU A 318 22.49 -5.54 -0.12
CA GLU A 318 22.35 -4.68 -1.30
C GLU A 318 23.07 -5.25 -2.52
N GLN A 319 24.24 -5.84 -2.33
CA GLN A 319 24.99 -6.49 -3.40
C GLN A 319 24.21 -7.68 -3.96
N ARG A 320 23.70 -8.57 -3.10
CA ARG A 320 22.86 -9.70 -3.54
C ARG A 320 21.62 -9.20 -4.27
N LEU A 321 20.95 -8.17 -3.74
CA LEU A 321 19.78 -7.58 -4.38
C LEU A 321 20.13 -7.00 -5.76
N ALA A 322 21.13 -6.13 -5.84
CA ALA A 322 21.59 -5.51 -7.08
C ALA A 322 22.01 -6.53 -8.13
N GLU A 323 22.71 -7.60 -7.74
CA GLU A 323 23.11 -8.68 -8.64
C GLU A 323 21.90 -9.51 -9.10
N SER A 324 20.81 -9.55 -8.33
CA SER A 324 19.66 -10.38 -8.59
C SER A 324 18.60 -9.74 -9.48
N ILE A 325 18.48 -8.40 -9.51
CA ILE A 325 17.43 -7.70 -10.26
C ILE A 325 17.54 -8.00 -11.76
N GLU A 326 16.47 -8.46 -12.38
CA GLU A 326 16.39 -8.78 -13.81
C GLU A 326 15.58 -7.75 -14.58
N ALA A 327 14.51 -7.24 -13.97
CA ALA A 327 13.70 -6.17 -14.51
C ALA A 327 12.92 -5.46 -13.39
N ILE A 328 12.58 -4.19 -13.64
CA ILE A 328 11.81 -3.34 -12.73
C ILE A 328 10.61 -2.75 -13.47
N TRP A 329 9.41 -2.90 -12.90
CA TRP A 329 8.18 -2.29 -13.42
C TRP A 329 7.61 -1.29 -12.43
N PHE A 330 7.01 -0.24 -12.97
CA PHE A 330 5.98 0.54 -12.29
C PHE A 330 4.61 0.03 -12.73
N VAL A 331 3.69 -0.12 -11.77
CA VAL A 331 2.30 -0.55 -12.03
C VAL A 331 1.35 0.45 -11.40
N ARG A 332 0.40 0.95 -12.17
CA ARG A 332 -0.72 1.76 -11.69
C ARG A 332 -1.98 0.93 -11.72
N ILE A 333 -2.71 0.94 -10.60
CA ILE A 333 -3.92 0.16 -10.39
C ILE A 333 -5.06 1.14 -10.04
N PRO A 334 -6.13 1.20 -10.86
CA PRO A 334 -7.22 2.13 -10.58
C PRO A 334 -8.03 1.75 -9.37
N GLN A 335 -8.78 2.73 -8.88
CA GLN A 335 -9.87 2.46 -7.95
C GLN A 335 -10.97 1.68 -8.67
N ILE A 336 -11.43 0.59 -8.07
CA ILE A 336 -12.62 -0.12 -8.50
C ILE A 336 -13.83 0.71 -8.08
N PRO A 337 -14.71 1.09 -9.02
CA PRO A 337 -15.93 1.85 -8.71
C PRO A 337 -16.78 1.15 -7.66
N SER A 338 -17.23 1.92 -6.67
CA SER A 338 -18.00 1.44 -5.51
C SER A 338 -18.93 2.55 -5.03
N SER A 339 -19.59 2.34 -3.88
CA SER A 339 -20.36 3.39 -3.22
C SER A 339 -19.54 4.56 -2.65
N ARG A 340 -18.21 4.56 -2.78
CA ARG A 340 -17.32 5.60 -2.24
C ARG A 340 -16.89 6.65 -3.25
N VAL A 341 -16.51 7.80 -2.70
CA VAL A 341 -15.85 8.88 -3.42
C VAL A 341 -14.51 8.38 -3.98
N LEU A 342 -14.12 8.92 -5.14
CA LEU A 342 -12.82 8.65 -5.72
C LEU A 342 -11.72 9.25 -4.85
N GLY A 343 -10.71 8.43 -4.54
CA GLY A 343 -9.47 8.90 -3.93
C GLY A 343 -8.53 9.54 -4.95
N GLY A 344 -7.28 9.73 -4.54
CA GLY A 344 -6.27 10.38 -5.38
C GLY A 344 -4.85 9.93 -5.04
N ALA A 345 -3.87 10.65 -5.56
CA ALA A 345 -2.47 10.45 -5.18
C ALA A 345 -2.28 10.69 -3.67
N PRO A 346 -1.39 9.95 -3.00
CA PRO A 346 -1.08 10.21 -1.59
C PRO A 346 -0.22 11.47 -1.44
N ILE A 347 -0.30 12.09 -0.28
CA ILE A 347 0.56 13.23 0.07
C ILE A 347 2.01 12.79 0.37
N TYR A 348 2.95 13.71 0.13
CA TYR A 348 4.39 13.54 0.33
C TYR A 348 4.94 14.37 1.50
N SER A 349 4.16 15.27 2.07
CA SER A 349 4.61 16.14 3.15
C SER A 349 3.49 16.54 4.10
N PHE A 350 3.85 16.96 5.31
CA PHE A 350 2.86 17.52 6.23
C PHE A 350 2.30 18.87 5.75
N SER A 351 3.07 19.67 5.02
CA SER A 351 2.55 20.90 4.40
C SER A 351 1.44 20.61 3.39
N GLU A 352 1.65 19.62 2.53
CA GLU A 352 0.64 19.18 1.56
C GLU A 352 -0.61 18.61 2.26
N TYR A 353 -0.42 17.93 3.40
CA TYR A 353 -1.54 17.50 4.25
C TYR A 353 -2.42 18.69 4.65
N LEU A 354 -1.80 19.75 5.19
CA LEU A 354 -2.51 20.95 5.64
C LEU A 354 -3.16 21.75 4.51
N GLU A 355 -2.59 21.69 3.30
CA GLU A 355 -3.16 22.33 2.11
C GLU A 355 -4.36 21.55 1.55
N THR A 356 -4.40 20.24 1.77
CA THR A 356 -5.42 19.34 1.23
C THR A 356 -6.59 19.14 2.20
N ALA A 357 -6.30 18.93 3.48
CA ALA A 357 -7.32 18.70 4.50
C ALA A 357 -8.12 19.99 4.78
N PRO A 358 -9.43 19.89 5.13
CA PRO A 358 -10.19 21.05 5.56
C PRO A 358 -9.51 21.75 6.75
N ALA A 359 -9.50 23.08 6.74
CA ALA A 359 -8.84 23.85 7.79
C ALA A 359 -9.53 23.71 9.16
N ASP A 360 -10.86 23.57 9.16
CA ASP A 360 -11.64 23.27 10.35
C ASP A 360 -11.78 21.74 10.49
N ARG A 361 -11.50 21.22 11.68
CA ARG A 361 -11.57 19.77 11.96
C ARG A 361 -12.99 19.27 12.06
N ASP A 362 -13.94 20.15 12.39
CA ASP A 362 -15.36 19.79 12.40
C ASP A 362 -15.89 19.51 10.98
N ASP A 363 -15.18 19.98 9.94
CA ASP A 363 -15.48 19.70 8.54
C ASP A 363 -14.82 18.40 8.04
N TRP A 364 -14.02 17.71 8.86
CA TRP A 364 -13.32 16.50 8.43
C TRP A 364 -14.28 15.33 8.26
N SER A 365 -14.13 14.64 7.14
CA SER A 365 -14.72 13.34 6.91
C SER A 365 -13.87 12.28 7.60
N LEU A 366 -14.34 11.80 8.75
CA LEU A 366 -13.69 10.73 9.50
C LEU A 366 -14.41 9.40 9.29
N LEU A 367 -13.63 8.33 9.15
CA LEU A 367 -14.11 6.96 9.27
C LEU A 367 -14.15 6.55 10.73
N ASN A 368 -15.19 5.81 11.12
CA ASN A 368 -15.33 5.38 12.51
C ASN A 368 -14.32 4.26 12.81
N TRP A 369 -13.15 4.66 13.27
CA TRP A 369 -12.16 3.80 13.89
C TRP A 369 -12.42 3.75 15.39
N GLN A 370 -13.25 2.81 15.86
CA GLN A 370 -13.44 2.67 17.31
C GLN A 370 -12.13 2.16 17.93
N ASN A 371 -11.51 3.03 18.73
CA ASN A 371 -10.22 2.89 19.42
C ASN A 371 -8.93 3.16 18.62
N VAL A 372 -8.93 3.85 17.47
CA VAL A 372 -7.70 4.55 17.02
C VAL A 372 -7.77 6.01 17.44
N ILE A 373 -6.83 6.42 18.28
CA ILE A 373 -6.51 7.82 18.48
C ILE A 373 -5.68 8.24 17.27
N PHE A 374 -6.31 8.82 16.26
CA PHE A 374 -5.63 9.67 15.27
C PHE A 374 -5.97 11.13 15.61
N LEU A 375 -4.90 11.92 15.76
CA LEU A 375 -4.88 13.34 16.06
C LEU A 375 -5.97 13.82 17.04
N LEU A 376 -5.65 13.71 18.33
CA LEU A 376 -6.28 14.40 19.46
C LEU A 376 -7.72 13.98 19.75
N HIS A 377 -7.87 13.04 20.68
CA HIS A 377 -9.08 12.95 21.48
C HIS A 377 -8.71 13.16 22.96
N SER A 378 -8.93 14.38 23.45
CA SER A 378 -9.18 14.59 24.87
C SER A 378 -10.50 13.88 25.18
N ASN A 379 -10.45 12.89 26.05
CA ASN A 379 -11.63 12.22 26.56
C ASN A 379 -12.42 13.22 27.43
N LYS A 380 -13.31 14.02 26.83
CA LYS A 380 -14.37 14.70 27.59
C LYS A 380 -15.49 13.70 27.86
N GLN A 381 -15.24 12.78 28.79
CA GLN A 381 -16.32 12.27 29.63
C GLN A 381 -16.63 13.33 30.68
N SER A 382 -17.57 14.23 30.36
CA SER A 382 -18.22 15.05 31.37
C SER A 382 -19.36 14.25 32.00
N GLN A 383 -19.16 13.91 33.28
CA GLN A 383 -20.11 13.61 34.37
C GLN A 383 -21.39 12.82 34.06
#